data_AF-A0A4V5UY81-F1
#
_entry.id   AF-A0A4V5UY81-F1
#
_cell.length_a   1.000
_cell.length_b   1.000
_cell.length_c   1.000
_cell.angle_alpha   90.00
_cell.angle_beta   90.00
_cell.angle_gamma   90.00
#
_symmetry.space_group_name_H-M   'P 1'
#
loop_
_entity.id
_entity.type
_entity.pdbx_description
1 polymer ?
#
loop_
_entity_poly.entity_id
_entity_poly.type
_entity_poly.pdbx_seq_one_letter_code
_entity_poly.pdbx_strand_id
1 'polypeptide(L)'
;MTVVAALVILLALALLGYIWGLGPLNRLNTERGITPPAKLAGLDRITDANIRNQLQLDQTRQALSRINNGKQATVEAYGTIDGNRMFVIIALRGKVDIDKTVADSGATADNIKKIGSSTCVESSGNLPTQCYRGSNTLTVIAQSANEGVNVDQVEPVAEEAFKAMR
;
A
#
# COMPACT_ATOMS: atom_id res chain seq x y z
N MET A 1 -17.74 10.74 -1.26
CA MET A 1 -16.61 11.42 -0.59
C MET A 1 -15.65 10.44 0.12
N THR A 2 -15.67 9.14 -0.21
CA THR A 2 -15.06 8.10 0.61
C THR A 2 -13.64 7.74 0.18
N VAL A 3 -13.33 7.76 -1.11
CA VAL A 3 -12.01 7.35 -1.62
C VAL A 3 -10.91 8.38 -1.33
N VAL A 4 -11.26 9.67 -1.35
CA VAL A 4 -10.32 10.77 -1.07
C VAL A 4 -9.90 10.77 0.40
N ALA A 5 -10.81 10.46 1.33
CA ALA A 5 -10.50 10.40 2.75
C ALA A 5 -9.57 9.22 3.10
N ALA A 6 -9.80 8.05 2.47
CA ALA A 6 -8.98 6.86 2.67
C ALA A 6 -7.53 7.04 2.18
N LEU A 7 -7.32 7.85 1.14
CA LEU A 7 -5.99 8.15 0.57
C LEU A 7 -5.17 9.15 1.41
N VAL A 8 -5.84 10.09 2.08
CA VAL A 8 -5.18 11.07 2.97
C VAL A 8 -4.62 10.39 4.23
N ILE A 9 -5.32 9.39 4.77
CA ILE A 9 -4.84 8.63 5.93
C ILE A 9 -3.60 7.81 5.55
N LEU A 10 -3.58 7.21 4.36
CA LEU A 10 -2.41 6.50 3.81
C LEU A 10 -1.14 7.34 3.75
N LEU A 11 -1.25 8.61 3.37
CA LEU A 11 -0.15 9.56 3.42
C LEU A 11 0.39 9.65 4.85
N ALA A 12 -0.46 9.88 5.86
CA ALA A 12 -0.02 9.92 7.25
C ALA A 12 0.65 8.61 7.72
N LEU A 13 0.16 7.43 7.32
CA LEU A 13 0.72 6.14 7.76
C LEU A 13 2.06 5.82 7.13
N ALA A 14 2.19 6.03 5.82
CA ALA A 14 3.42 5.74 5.10
C ALA A 14 4.55 6.74 5.43
N LEU A 15 4.21 7.93 5.97
CA LEU A 15 5.15 8.93 6.48
C LEU A 15 5.81 8.55 7.81
N LEU A 16 5.16 7.75 8.66
CA LEU A 16 5.57 7.55 10.07
C LEU A 16 6.43 6.30 10.31
N GLY A 17 6.37 5.30 9.42
CA GLY A 17 7.05 4.00 9.59
C GLY A 17 8.52 3.93 9.16
N TYR A 18 9.13 5.04 8.74
CA TYR A 18 10.44 5.03 8.08
C TYR A 18 11.56 5.72 8.85
N ILE A 19 11.79 5.27 10.08
CA ILE A 19 12.96 5.71 10.85
C ILE A 19 13.75 4.45 11.22
N TRP A 20 14.99 4.37 10.72
CA TRP A 20 16.05 3.40 11.07
C TRP A 20 16.10 2.07 10.28
N GLY A 21 16.95 1.99 9.25
CA GLY A 21 17.15 0.75 8.48
C GLY A 21 18.30 0.70 7.47
N LEU A 22 19.55 0.79 7.96
CA LEU A 22 20.75 0.03 7.53
C LEU A 22 21.44 0.29 6.15
N GLY A 23 22.68 0.81 6.22
CA GLY A 23 23.90 0.30 5.56
C GLY A 23 24.10 0.46 4.03
N PRO A 24 25.37 0.58 3.54
CA PRO A 24 25.69 0.84 2.13
C PRO A 24 25.28 -0.28 1.14
N LEU A 25 25.10 -1.52 1.61
CA LEU A 25 24.68 -2.66 0.78
C LEU A 25 23.20 -2.60 0.35
N ASN A 26 22.38 -1.76 0.98
CA ASN A 26 20.96 -1.63 0.65
C ASN A 26 20.69 -0.65 -0.50
N ARG A 27 21.66 0.18 -0.91
CA ARG A 27 21.46 1.21 -1.95
C ARG A 27 21.06 0.62 -3.31
N LEU A 28 21.72 -0.45 -3.74
CA LEU A 28 21.48 -1.07 -5.06
C LEU A 28 20.06 -1.64 -5.23
N ASN A 29 19.50 -2.25 -4.18
CA ASN A 29 18.11 -2.73 -4.21
C ASN A 29 17.09 -1.61 -4.04
N THR A 30 17.51 -0.49 -3.44
CA THR A 30 16.66 0.65 -3.18
C THR A 30 16.44 1.53 -4.41
N GLU A 31 17.40 1.52 -5.35
CA GLU A 31 17.35 2.24 -6.63
C GLU A 31 16.65 1.44 -7.74
N ARG A 32 16.45 0.13 -7.55
CA ARG A 32 15.74 -0.72 -8.52
C ARG A 32 14.28 -0.31 -8.63
N GLY A 33 13.87 0.06 -9.83
CA GLY A 33 12.48 0.38 -10.16
C GLY A 33 11.52 -0.72 -9.70
N ILE A 34 10.31 -0.30 -9.33
CA ILE A 34 9.19 -1.21 -9.07
C ILE A 34 8.30 -1.13 -10.30
N THR A 35 8.13 -2.25 -10.99
CA THR A 35 7.24 -2.34 -12.16
C THR A 35 5.91 -2.94 -11.70
N PRO A 36 4.83 -2.15 -11.62
CA PRO A 36 3.54 -2.70 -11.26
C PRO A 36 2.99 -3.56 -12.40
N PRO A 37 2.33 -4.69 -12.12
CA PRO A 37 1.72 -5.51 -13.16
C PRO A 37 0.57 -4.77 -13.85
N ALA A 38 0.21 -5.21 -15.06
CA ALA A 38 -0.95 -4.66 -15.78
C ALA A 38 -2.28 -5.10 -15.17
N LYS A 39 -2.29 -6.27 -14.52
CA LYS A 39 -3.44 -6.86 -13.84
C LYS A 39 -3.06 -7.32 -12.44
N LEU A 40 -4.01 -7.23 -11.52
CA LEU A 40 -3.87 -7.74 -10.17
C LEU A 40 -5.22 -8.24 -9.69
N ALA A 41 -5.28 -9.45 -9.12
CA ALA A 41 -6.53 -10.08 -8.68
C ALA A 41 -7.62 -10.15 -9.78
N GLY A 42 -7.19 -10.27 -11.03
CA GLY A 42 -8.04 -10.25 -12.23
C GLY A 42 -8.54 -8.86 -12.66
N LEU A 43 -8.15 -7.79 -11.97
CA LEU A 43 -8.54 -6.41 -12.25
C LEU A 43 -7.46 -5.69 -13.06
N ASP A 44 -7.89 -4.87 -14.01
CA ASP A 44 -6.99 -4.01 -14.79
C ASP A 44 -6.47 -2.84 -13.95
N ARG A 45 -5.21 -2.47 -14.19
CA ARG A 45 -4.60 -1.28 -13.61
C ARG A 45 -5.25 -0.01 -14.17
N ILE A 46 -5.55 0.93 -13.30
CA ILE A 46 -6.08 2.25 -13.65
C ILE A 46 -4.96 3.11 -14.25
N THR A 47 -5.01 3.30 -15.56
CA THR A 47 -4.08 4.13 -16.33
C THR A 47 -4.67 5.49 -16.75
N ASP A 48 -5.99 5.67 -16.64
CA ASP A 48 -6.66 6.92 -16.98
C ASP A 48 -6.18 8.07 -16.08
N ALA A 49 -5.68 9.15 -16.69
CA ALA A 49 -5.06 10.26 -15.97
C ALA A 49 -6.06 11.02 -15.07
N ASN A 50 -7.32 11.14 -15.46
CA ASN A 50 -8.33 11.84 -14.65
C ASN A 50 -8.65 11.04 -13.39
N ILE A 51 -8.84 9.72 -13.54
CA ILE A 51 -9.09 8.82 -12.40
C ILE A 51 -7.88 8.80 -11.47
N ARG A 52 -6.66 8.69 -12.02
CA ARG A 52 -5.42 8.74 -11.21
C ARG A 52 -5.27 10.05 -10.44
N ASN A 53 -5.63 11.18 -11.05
CA ASN A 53 -5.60 12.49 -10.41
C ASN A 53 -6.67 12.61 -9.31
N GLN A 54 -7.89 12.11 -9.56
CA GLN A 54 -8.97 12.07 -8.57
C GLN A 54 -8.58 11.23 -7.35
N LEU A 55 -7.88 10.12 -7.59
CA LEU A 55 -7.30 9.25 -6.57
C LEU A 55 -5.95 9.75 -6.03
N GLN A 56 -5.43 10.89 -6.51
CA GLN A 56 -4.16 11.46 -6.08
C GLN A 56 -2.98 10.46 -6.06
N LEU A 57 -2.98 9.46 -6.95
CA LEU A 57 -1.99 8.37 -6.91
C LEU A 57 -0.58 8.91 -7.17
N ASP A 58 -0.45 9.78 -8.17
CA ASP A 58 0.84 10.36 -8.55
C ASP A 58 1.36 11.36 -7.51
N GLN A 59 0.47 12.09 -6.84
CA GLN A 59 0.83 12.97 -5.72
C GLN A 59 1.32 12.15 -4.52
N THR A 60 0.61 11.07 -4.19
CA THR A 60 1.00 10.11 -3.14
C THR A 60 2.37 9.50 -3.47
N ARG A 61 2.58 9.03 -4.70
CA ARG A 61 3.88 8.50 -5.15
C ARG A 61 5.01 9.51 -4.96
N GLN A 62 4.79 10.77 -5.35
CA GLN A 62 5.79 11.83 -5.21
C GLN A 62 6.06 12.19 -3.74
N ALA A 63 5.03 12.22 -2.90
CA ALA A 63 5.19 12.45 -1.46
C ALA A 63 6.01 11.31 -0.84
N LEU A 64 5.65 10.06 -1.11
CA LEU A 64 6.40 8.88 -0.64
C LEU A 64 7.87 8.93 -1.08
N SER A 65 8.14 9.28 -2.34
CA SER A 65 9.51 9.41 -2.84
C SER A 65 10.30 10.52 -2.13
N ARG A 66 9.66 11.65 -1.83
CA ARG A 66 10.28 12.78 -1.11
C ARG A 66 10.63 12.42 0.34
N ILE A 67 9.67 11.85 1.07
CA ILE A 67 9.89 11.52 2.49
C ILE A 67 10.82 10.33 2.66
N ASN A 68 10.78 9.38 1.72
CA ASN A 68 11.64 8.22 1.77
C ASN A 68 13.02 8.51 1.13
N ASN A 69 13.58 9.72 1.26
CA ASN A 69 14.95 10.05 0.80
C ASN A 69 15.31 9.55 -0.63
N GLY A 70 14.36 9.60 -1.58
CA GLY A 70 14.57 9.15 -2.97
C GLY A 70 14.46 7.64 -3.21
N LYS A 71 14.02 6.84 -2.22
CA LYS A 71 13.76 5.41 -2.42
C LYS A 71 12.60 5.19 -3.41
N GLN A 72 12.71 4.12 -4.19
CA GLN A 72 11.70 3.78 -5.20
C GLN A 72 10.37 3.40 -4.53
N ALA A 73 9.32 4.12 -4.93
CA ALA A 73 7.95 3.88 -4.51
C ALA A 73 7.03 3.96 -5.72
N THR A 74 6.00 3.12 -5.73
CA THR A 74 4.93 3.17 -6.73
C THR A 74 3.58 3.08 -6.04
N VAL A 75 2.60 3.78 -6.60
CA VAL A 75 1.23 3.84 -6.09
C VAL A 75 0.31 3.64 -7.27
N GLU A 76 -0.41 2.53 -7.26
CA GLU A 76 -1.26 2.13 -8.36
C GLU A 76 -2.63 1.73 -7.84
N ALA A 77 -3.66 1.89 -8.68
CA ALA A 77 -4.99 1.40 -8.39
C ALA A 77 -5.40 0.36 -9.43
N TYR A 78 -6.20 -0.62 -9.02
CA TYR A 78 -6.70 -1.69 -9.88
C TYR A 78 -8.22 -1.79 -9.70
N GLY A 79 -8.95 -1.95 -10.81
CA GLY A 79 -10.41 -1.98 -10.84
C GLY A 79 -11.00 -0.70 -11.42
N THR A 80 -12.19 -0.30 -10.94
CA THR A 80 -12.91 0.90 -11.41
C THR A 80 -13.53 1.65 -10.25
N ILE A 81 -13.70 2.97 -10.37
CA ILE A 81 -14.31 3.82 -9.32
C ILE A 81 -15.78 3.41 -9.08
N ASP A 82 -16.50 3.10 -10.15
CA ASP A 82 -17.93 2.74 -10.09
C ASP A 82 -18.14 1.24 -9.83
N GLY A 83 -17.05 0.47 -9.73
CA GLY A 83 -17.08 -0.97 -9.56
C GLY A 83 -17.10 -1.41 -8.10
N ASN A 84 -17.56 -2.65 -7.89
CA ASN A 84 -17.62 -3.25 -6.56
C ASN A 84 -16.25 -3.68 -6.01
N ARG A 85 -15.17 -3.56 -6.79
CA ARG A 85 -13.82 -4.00 -6.44
C ARG A 85 -12.78 -3.04 -6.98
N MET A 86 -12.25 -2.20 -6.11
CA MET A 86 -11.11 -1.32 -6.35
C MET A 86 -10.08 -1.47 -5.23
N PHE A 87 -8.82 -1.72 -5.63
CA PHE A 87 -7.70 -1.81 -4.70
C PHE A 87 -6.66 -0.75 -5.02
N VAL A 88 -6.13 -0.12 -3.98
CA VAL A 88 -4.96 0.75 -4.05
C VAL A 88 -3.76 -0.03 -3.53
N ILE A 89 -2.70 -0.05 -4.31
CA ILE A 89 -1.47 -0.79 -4.04
C ILE A 89 -0.33 0.21 -3.94
N ILE A 90 0.31 0.22 -2.78
CA ILE A 90 1.52 0.99 -2.52
C ILE A 90 2.66 0.00 -2.38
N ALA A 91 3.72 0.18 -3.16
CA ALA A 91 4.92 -0.63 -3.04
C ALA A 91 6.14 0.27 -2.82
N LEU A 92 6.98 -0.13 -1.87
CA LEU A 92 8.12 0.63 -1.36
C LEU A 92 9.35 -0.27 -1.33
N ARG A 93 10.48 0.17 -1.89
CA ARG A 93 11.75 -0.55 -1.73
C ARG A 93 12.29 -0.41 -0.29
N GLY A 94 12.75 -1.53 0.24
CA GLY A 94 13.33 -1.66 1.57
C GLY A 94 12.36 -2.14 2.65
N LYS A 95 12.91 -2.43 3.82
CA LYS A 95 12.14 -2.84 5.00
C LYS A 95 11.35 -1.65 5.54
N VAL A 96 10.08 -1.89 5.85
CA VAL A 96 9.22 -0.98 6.62
C VAL A 96 8.90 -1.67 7.94
N ASP A 97 8.91 -0.92 9.04
CA ASP A 97 8.41 -1.42 10.31
C ASP A 97 6.88 -1.41 10.27
N ILE A 98 6.30 -2.53 9.83
CA ILE A 98 4.85 -2.68 9.67
C ILE A 98 4.15 -2.58 11.03
N ASP A 99 4.71 -3.19 12.08
CA ASP A 99 4.10 -3.19 13.41
C ASP A 99 4.03 -1.75 13.95
N LYS A 100 5.10 -0.96 13.78
CA LYS A 100 5.10 0.47 14.10
C LYS A 100 4.14 1.26 13.21
N THR A 101 4.12 1.02 11.91
CA THR A 101 3.23 1.72 10.95
C THR A 101 1.76 1.51 11.32
N VAL A 102 1.40 0.29 11.68
CA VAL A 102 0.04 -0.05 12.10
C VAL A 102 -0.28 0.55 13.47
N ALA A 103 0.64 0.52 14.43
CA ALA A 103 0.43 1.16 15.73
C ALA A 103 0.24 2.69 15.61
N ASP A 104 1.08 3.35 14.80
CA ASP A 104 1.01 4.79 14.52
C ASP A 104 -0.27 5.16 13.74
N SER A 105 -0.96 4.17 13.14
CA SER A 105 -2.24 4.39 12.44
C SER A 105 -3.45 4.58 13.35
N GLY A 106 -3.29 4.27 14.63
CA GLY A 106 -4.42 4.20 15.56
C GLY A 106 -5.25 2.92 15.43
N ALA A 107 -4.76 1.92 14.69
CA ALA A 107 -5.34 0.58 14.69
C ALA A 107 -5.16 -0.05 16.09
N THR A 108 -6.27 -0.50 16.68
CA THR A 108 -6.25 -1.25 17.93
C THR A 108 -5.87 -2.71 17.67
N ALA A 109 -5.31 -3.38 18.68
CA ALA A 109 -4.85 -4.78 18.55
C ALA A 109 -5.95 -5.72 18.04
N ASP A 110 -7.22 -5.47 18.40
CA ASP A 110 -8.37 -6.30 17.99
C ASP A 110 -8.65 -6.22 16.48
N ASN A 111 -8.26 -5.12 15.83
CA ASN A 111 -8.46 -4.91 14.40
C ASN A 111 -7.27 -5.39 13.56
N ILE A 112 -6.17 -5.83 14.21
CA ILE A 112 -4.96 -6.29 13.54
C ILE A 112 -5.00 -7.81 13.46
N LYS A 113 -4.97 -8.36 12.24
CA LYS A 113 -4.95 -9.79 11.98
C LYS A 113 -3.70 -10.17 11.22
N LYS A 114 -3.00 -11.22 11.67
CA LYS A 114 -1.94 -11.85 10.87
C LYS A 114 -2.53 -12.96 10.02
N ILE A 115 -2.48 -12.80 8.71
CA ILE A 115 -3.01 -13.75 7.73
C ILE A 115 -1.87 -14.12 6.79
N GLY A 116 -1.50 -15.41 6.77
CA GLY A 116 -0.37 -15.88 5.99
C GLY A 116 0.92 -15.13 6.33
N SER A 117 1.52 -14.46 5.34
CA SER A 117 2.73 -13.64 5.50
C SER A 117 2.45 -12.14 5.61
N SER A 118 1.18 -11.77 5.78
CA SER A 118 0.71 -10.39 5.78
C SER A 118 0.17 -10.00 7.15
N THR A 119 0.41 -8.75 7.54
CA THR A 119 -0.28 -8.11 8.66
C THR A 119 -1.42 -7.30 8.08
N CYS A 120 -2.66 -7.56 8.46
CA CYS A 120 -3.84 -6.90 7.95
C CYS A 120 -4.55 -6.12 9.05
N VAL A 121 -5.18 -5.02 8.65
CA VAL A 121 -6.00 -4.16 9.51
C VAL A 121 -7.42 -4.22 8.96
N GLU A 122 -8.36 -4.65 9.79
CA GLU A 122 -9.78 -4.57 9.48
C GLU A 122 -10.28 -3.13 9.51
N SER A 123 -11.25 -2.84 8.64
CA SER A 123 -11.85 -1.51 8.58
C SER A 123 -12.41 -1.11 9.94
N SER A 124 -11.97 0.05 10.45
CA SER A 124 -12.42 0.60 11.73
C SER A 124 -12.45 2.13 11.68
N GLY A 125 -13.64 2.71 11.85
CA GLY A 125 -13.84 4.15 11.75
C GLY A 125 -13.43 4.67 10.37
N ASN A 126 -12.35 5.45 10.32
CA ASN A 126 -11.82 6.03 9.08
C ASN A 126 -10.71 5.18 8.43
N LEU A 127 -10.28 4.07 9.06
CA LEU A 127 -9.26 3.20 8.48
C LEU A 127 -9.92 2.19 7.54
N PRO A 128 -9.52 2.16 6.26
CA PRO A 128 -9.99 1.16 5.31
C PRO A 128 -9.33 -0.20 5.59
N THR A 129 -9.94 -1.28 5.12
CA THR A 129 -9.33 -2.61 5.18
C THR A 129 -8.06 -2.64 4.32
N GLN A 130 -6.94 -2.99 4.94
CA GLN A 130 -5.63 -2.99 4.29
C GLN A 130 -4.73 -4.12 4.80
N CYS A 131 -3.87 -4.64 3.94
CA CYS A 131 -2.89 -5.68 4.26
C CYS A 131 -1.49 -5.26 3.84
N TYR A 132 -0.55 -5.46 4.76
CA TYR A 132 0.86 -5.16 4.64
C TYR A 132 1.64 -6.45 4.43
N ARG A 133 2.36 -6.53 3.32
CA ARG A 133 3.24 -7.65 2.98
C ARG A 133 4.67 -7.15 2.81
N GLY A 134 5.51 -7.43 3.81
CA GLY A 134 6.87 -6.89 3.90
C GLY A 134 8.00 -7.91 3.78
N SER A 135 9.15 -7.46 3.31
CA SER A 135 10.44 -8.16 3.37
C SER A 135 11.56 -7.14 3.59
N ASN A 136 12.81 -7.59 3.61
CA ASN A 136 13.95 -6.68 3.74
C ASN A 136 14.14 -5.75 2.52
N THR A 137 13.59 -6.10 1.36
CA THR A 137 13.85 -5.42 0.07
C THR A 137 12.62 -4.79 -0.56
N LEU A 138 11.43 -5.21 -0.17
CA LEU A 138 10.16 -4.71 -0.69
C LEU A 138 9.10 -4.79 0.42
N THR A 139 8.31 -3.73 0.54
CA THR A 139 7.05 -3.74 1.27
C THR A 139 5.92 -3.36 0.32
N VAL A 140 4.84 -4.12 0.37
CA VAL A 140 3.59 -3.84 -0.35
C VAL A 140 2.48 -3.62 0.65
N ILE A 141 1.64 -2.63 0.38
CA ILE A 141 0.42 -2.34 1.10
C ILE A 141 -0.70 -2.45 0.08
N ALA A 142 -1.63 -3.38 0.26
CA ALA A 142 -2.86 -3.45 -0.51
C ALA A 142 -4.02 -2.96 0.34
N GLN A 143 -4.84 -2.09 -0.22
CA GLN A 143 -5.98 -1.50 0.46
C GLN A 143 -7.22 -1.65 -0.40
N SER A 144 -8.34 -1.98 0.23
CA SER A 144 -9.64 -1.85 -0.44
C SER A 144 -10.14 -0.41 -0.36
N ALA A 145 -10.63 0.10 -1.49
CA ALA A 145 -11.33 1.38 -1.55
C ALA A 145 -12.86 1.22 -1.38
N ASN A 146 -13.35 -0.01 -1.25
CA ASN A 146 -14.77 -0.31 -1.05
C ASN A 146 -15.06 -0.59 0.42
N GLU A 147 -16.24 -0.16 0.87
CA GLU A 147 -16.76 -0.51 2.20
C GLU A 147 -17.16 -1.99 2.24
N GLY A 148 -17.09 -2.60 3.44
CA GLY A 148 -17.52 -3.99 3.66
C GLY A 148 -16.59 -5.07 3.11
N VAL A 149 -15.42 -4.71 2.56
CA VAL A 149 -14.39 -5.68 2.14
C VAL A 149 -13.59 -6.15 3.35
N ASN A 150 -13.47 -7.46 3.52
CA ASN A 150 -12.75 -8.05 4.65
C ASN A 150 -11.28 -8.33 4.31
N VAL A 151 -10.47 -8.61 5.35
CA VAL A 151 -9.04 -8.86 5.19
C VAL A 151 -8.72 -10.12 4.37
N ASP A 152 -9.61 -11.12 4.37
CA ASP A 152 -9.46 -12.34 3.57
C ASP A 152 -9.55 -12.07 2.05
N GLN A 153 -10.20 -10.97 1.66
CA GLN A 153 -10.28 -10.51 0.27
C GLN A 153 -9.10 -9.61 -0.12
N VAL A 154 -8.47 -8.93 0.84
CA VAL A 154 -7.35 -8.00 0.59
C VAL A 154 -5.99 -8.70 0.66
N GLU A 155 -5.84 -9.70 1.53
CA GLU A 155 -4.57 -10.42 1.73
C GLU A 155 -4.06 -11.08 0.43
N PRO A 156 -4.88 -11.80 -0.36
CA PRO A 156 -4.41 -12.43 -1.59
C PRO A 156 -3.90 -11.40 -2.60
N VAL A 157 -4.50 -10.20 -2.60
CA VAL A 157 -4.08 -9.07 -3.46
C VAL A 157 -2.73 -8.55 -3.03
N ALA A 158 -2.48 -8.41 -1.72
CA ALA A 158 -1.19 -8.01 -1.17
C ALA A 158 -0.08 -9.01 -1.51
N GLU A 159 -0.36 -10.30 -1.37
CA GLU A 159 0.59 -11.38 -1.65
C GLU A 159 0.88 -11.51 -3.17
N GLU A 160 -0.13 -11.41 -4.02
CA GLU A 160 0.04 -11.38 -5.48
C GLU A 160 0.88 -10.17 -5.92
N ALA A 161 0.57 -8.98 -5.39
CA ALA A 161 1.28 -7.75 -5.66
C ALA A 161 2.75 -7.84 -5.23
N PHE A 162 2.99 -8.38 -4.03
CA PHE A 162 4.34 -8.60 -3.53
C PHE A 162 5.14 -9.53 -4.44
N LYS A 163 4.55 -10.64 -4.89
CA LYS A 163 5.20 -11.58 -5.83
C LYS A 163 5.48 -10.95 -7.17
N ALA A 164 4.55 -10.18 -7.72
CA ALA A 164 4.69 -9.54 -9.03
C ALA A 164 5.76 -8.44 -9.06
N MET A 165 5.97 -7.74 -7.94
CA MET A 165 6.83 -6.55 -7.86
C MET A 165 8.20 -6.77 -7.21
N ARG A 166 8.46 -7.97 -6.67
CA ARG A 166 9.70 -8.31 -5.95
C ARG A 166 10.95 -8.13 -6.81
#